data_AF-A0A336LSZ2-F1
#
_entry.id   AF-A0A336LSZ2-F1
#
_cell.length_a   1.000
_cell.length_b   1.000
_cell.length_c   1.000
_cell.angle_alpha   90.00
_cell.angle_beta   90.00
_cell.angle_gamma   90.00
#
_symmetry.space_group_name_H-M   'P 1'
#
loop_
_entity.id
_entity.type
_entity.pdbx_description
1 polymer ?
#
loop_
_entity_poly.entity_id
_entity_poly.type
_entity_poly.pdbx_seq_one_letter_code
_entity_poly.pdbx_strand_id
1 'polypeptide(L)'
;MLLQVKLFSVICGPGNSAKNYDDLGENIAEDKCCRAHDNCDDHLLAGQELNCKCDKELKDCLKQVNTKLSNSIGNIYFSVQQTCYKLEYPVVGCEDPKSKKQYTSHRRSRRHLHELFNRVLRKISYKIELHSQLFASHSKPINRPCLHYKVDTTAPKKWQFLDMPPFNDDKQYQVFQFDDDQPSNASATLH
;
A
#
# COMPACT_ATOMS: atom_id res chain seq x y z
N MET A 1 -1.44 20.57 -19.97
CA MET A 1 -2.33 19.41 -20.11
C MET A 1 -1.59 18.22 -19.51
N LEU A 2 -1.89 17.86 -18.25
CA LEU A 2 -1.25 16.70 -17.62
C LEU A 2 -1.78 15.46 -18.33
N LEU A 3 -0.89 14.64 -18.89
CA LEU A 3 -1.26 13.36 -19.49
C LEU A 3 -1.86 12.50 -18.38
N GLN A 4 -3.16 12.26 -18.43
CA GLN A 4 -3.81 11.21 -17.65
C GLN A 4 -3.34 9.87 -18.24
N VAL A 5 -2.28 9.30 -17.66
CA VAL A 5 -1.70 8.05 -18.16
C VAL A 5 -2.58 6.90 -17.67
N LYS A 6 -3.30 6.26 -18.60
CA LYS A 6 -4.01 4.99 -18.38
C LYS A 6 -2.96 3.89 -18.16
N LEU A 7 -2.53 3.70 -16.91
CA LEU A 7 -1.48 2.74 -16.59
C LEU A 7 -2.00 1.29 -16.51
N PHE A 8 -3.17 1.08 -15.90
CA PHE A 8 -3.82 -0.24 -15.85
C PHE A 8 -5.20 -0.22 -16.50
N SER A 9 -6.04 0.73 -16.12
CA SER A 9 -7.35 0.96 -16.74
C SER A 9 -7.75 2.43 -16.54
N VAL A 10 -8.98 2.80 -16.90
CA VAL A 10 -9.37 4.22 -16.93
C VAL A 10 -9.34 4.79 -15.52
N ILE A 11 -9.72 3.99 -14.52
CA ILE A 11 -9.73 4.36 -13.11
C ILE A 11 -8.53 3.79 -12.35
N CYS A 12 -8.18 2.52 -12.56
CA CYS A 12 -7.09 1.90 -11.81
C CYS A 12 -5.70 2.46 -12.20
N GLY A 13 -5.06 3.21 -11.30
CA GLY A 13 -3.69 3.68 -11.44
C GLY A 13 -3.38 4.90 -10.57
N PRO A 14 -2.14 5.43 -10.64
CA PRO A 14 -1.83 6.73 -10.05
C PRO A 14 -2.61 7.84 -10.76
N GLY A 15 -3.65 8.36 -10.11
CA GLY A 15 -4.66 9.20 -10.75
C GLY A 15 -5.62 8.38 -11.62
N ASN A 16 -6.60 9.03 -12.24
CA ASN A 16 -7.50 8.38 -13.20
C ASN A 16 -7.74 9.24 -14.44
N SER A 17 -7.99 8.57 -15.56
CA SER A 17 -8.28 9.17 -16.87
C SER A 17 -9.78 9.23 -17.18
N ALA A 18 -10.62 8.94 -16.20
CA ALA A 18 -12.07 8.95 -16.30
C ALA A 18 -12.59 10.38 -16.56
N LYS A 19 -13.48 10.53 -17.54
CA LYS A 19 -14.12 11.83 -17.82
C LYS A 19 -15.16 12.20 -16.77
N ASN A 20 -15.77 11.20 -16.14
CA ASN A 20 -16.76 11.33 -15.07
C ASN A 20 -16.82 10.03 -14.26
N TYR A 21 -17.63 10.03 -13.20
CA TYR A 21 -17.77 8.91 -12.28
C TYR A 21 -18.15 7.58 -12.95
N ASP A 22 -18.90 7.61 -14.06
CA ASP A 22 -19.39 6.42 -14.76
C ASP A 22 -18.53 6.00 -15.96
N ASP A 23 -17.41 6.68 -16.21
CA ASP A 23 -16.46 6.35 -17.26
C ASP A 23 -15.54 5.18 -16.85
N LEU A 24 -16.07 3.97 -16.92
CA LEU A 24 -15.43 2.72 -16.51
C LEU A 24 -14.61 2.03 -17.62
N GLY A 25 -14.44 2.68 -18.78
CA GLY A 25 -13.68 2.15 -19.91
C GLY A 25 -14.07 0.73 -20.35
N GLU A 26 -13.08 -0.05 -20.80
CA GLU A 26 -13.25 -1.44 -21.26
C GLU A 26 -13.15 -2.48 -20.13
N ASN A 27 -12.38 -2.16 -19.08
CA ASN A 27 -12.13 -3.05 -17.93
C ASN A 27 -13.13 -2.74 -16.81
N ILE A 28 -14.43 -2.81 -17.16
CA ILE A 28 -15.52 -2.32 -16.32
C ILE A 28 -15.51 -2.96 -14.92
N ALA A 29 -15.18 -4.25 -14.83
CA ALA A 29 -15.18 -4.95 -13.56
C ALA A 29 -14.05 -4.47 -12.63
N GLU A 30 -12.85 -4.28 -13.17
CA GLU A 30 -11.69 -3.74 -12.46
C GLU A 30 -11.89 -2.27 -12.10
N ASP A 31 -12.37 -1.47 -13.05
CA ASP A 31 -12.62 -0.03 -12.84
C ASP A 31 -13.72 0.19 -11.79
N LYS A 32 -14.69 -0.72 -11.64
CA LYS A 32 -15.65 -0.68 -10.51
C LYS A 32 -14.96 -0.86 -9.15
N CYS A 33 -14.01 -1.81 -9.04
CA CYS A 33 -13.25 -2.02 -7.81
C CYS A 33 -12.43 -0.77 -7.45
N CYS A 34 -11.69 -0.22 -8.41
CA CYS A 34 -10.85 0.95 -8.19
C CYS A 34 -11.68 2.22 -7.95
N ARG A 35 -12.84 2.36 -8.59
CA ARG A 35 -13.75 3.48 -8.33
C ARG A 35 -14.27 3.48 -6.91
N ALA A 36 -14.70 2.32 -6.41
CA ALA A 36 -15.17 2.20 -5.04
C ALA A 36 -14.04 2.57 -4.05
N HIS A 37 -12.82 2.14 -4.35
CA HIS A 37 -11.63 2.45 -3.56
C HIS A 37 -11.25 3.94 -3.57
N ASP A 38 -11.23 4.59 -4.75
CA ASP A 38 -10.98 6.03 -4.90
C ASP A 38 -12.02 6.88 -4.14
N ASN A 39 -13.28 6.42 -4.08
CA ASN A 39 -14.39 7.11 -3.42
C ASN A 39 -14.66 6.64 -2.00
N CYS A 40 -13.70 5.97 -1.34
CA CYS A 40 -13.91 5.53 0.04
C CYS A 40 -14.06 6.75 0.97
N ASP A 41 -15.08 6.78 1.82
CA ASP A 41 -15.45 7.95 2.65
C ASP A 41 -14.49 8.26 3.82
N ASP A 42 -13.41 7.50 3.98
CA ASP A 42 -12.45 7.64 5.08
C ASP A 42 -11.03 7.93 4.56
N HIS A 43 -10.84 9.17 4.12
CA HIS A 43 -9.53 9.73 3.76
C HIS A 43 -9.02 10.62 4.89
N LEU A 44 -7.93 10.23 5.56
CA LEU A 44 -7.12 11.17 6.33
C LEU A 44 -6.58 12.21 5.33
N LEU A 45 -6.93 13.48 5.54
CA LEU A 45 -6.48 14.62 4.73
C LEU A 45 -4.97 14.84 4.87
N ALA A 46 -4.17 14.02 4.19
CA ALA A 46 -2.77 14.29 3.79
C ALA A 46 -2.18 13.09 3.01
N GLY A 47 -2.81 12.70 1.90
CA GLY A 47 -2.16 11.99 0.79
C GLY A 47 -1.44 10.65 1.09
N GLN A 48 -2.05 9.56 0.63
CA GLN A 48 -1.47 8.25 0.27
C GLN A 48 -1.64 7.08 1.24
N GLU A 49 -2.16 7.25 2.45
CA GLU A 49 -2.51 6.11 3.30
C GLU A 49 -4.02 6.04 3.45
N LEU A 50 -4.60 4.89 3.08
CA LEU A 50 -6.05 4.66 3.07
C LEU A 50 -6.47 3.78 4.26
N ASN A 51 -7.75 3.84 4.60
CA ASN A 51 -8.31 3.02 5.66
C ASN A 51 -8.20 1.53 5.27
N CYS A 52 -7.81 0.68 6.22
CA CYS A 52 -7.64 -0.76 6.00
C CYS A 52 -8.88 -1.46 5.44
N LYS A 53 -10.08 -0.93 5.73
CA LYS A 53 -11.35 -1.41 5.19
C LYS A 53 -11.41 -1.23 3.67
N CYS A 54 -11.11 -0.02 3.18
CA CYS A 54 -11.10 0.30 1.76
C CYS A 54 -10.10 -0.61 1.02
N ASP A 55 -8.89 -0.76 1.57
CA ASP A 55 -7.84 -1.60 0.97
C ASP A 55 -8.23 -3.09 0.96
N LYS A 56 -8.89 -3.57 2.02
CA LYS A 56 -9.41 -4.94 2.04
C LYS A 56 -10.53 -5.14 1.01
N GLU A 57 -11.48 -4.22 0.92
CA GLU A 57 -12.58 -4.28 -0.04
C GLU A 57 -12.06 -4.26 -1.49
N LEU A 58 -11.05 -3.43 -1.78
CA LEU A 58 -10.35 -3.44 -3.08
C LEU A 58 -9.73 -4.82 -3.34
N LYS A 59 -9.00 -5.38 -2.38
CA LYS A 59 -8.36 -6.69 -2.50
C LYS A 59 -9.39 -7.78 -2.82
N ASP A 60 -10.47 -7.82 -2.06
CA ASP A 60 -11.52 -8.83 -2.19
C ASP A 60 -12.25 -8.68 -3.54
N CYS A 61 -12.55 -7.45 -3.96
CA CYS A 61 -13.16 -7.17 -5.26
C CYS A 61 -12.27 -7.64 -6.42
N LEU A 62 -10.97 -7.29 -6.42
CA LEU A 62 -10.03 -7.70 -7.47
C LEU A 62 -9.85 -9.23 -7.52
N LYS A 63 -9.85 -9.90 -6.36
CA LYS A 63 -9.84 -11.36 -6.26
C LYS A 63 -11.11 -11.99 -6.81
N GLN A 64 -12.27 -11.37 -6.58
CA GLN A 64 -13.54 -11.85 -7.13
C GLN A 64 -13.58 -11.71 -8.65
N VAL A 65 -13.06 -10.61 -9.20
CA VAL A 65 -12.95 -10.39 -10.65
C VAL A 65 -12.03 -11.42 -11.31
N ASN A 66 -10.90 -11.75 -10.68
CA ASN A 66 -9.97 -12.83 -11.06
C ASN A 66 -9.56 -12.87 -12.54
N THR A 67 -9.30 -11.71 -13.16
CA THR A 67 -8.74 -11.62 -14.51
C THR A 67 -7.22 -11.48 -14.42
N LYS A 68 -6.52 -11.62 -15.57
CA LYS A 68 -5.08 -11.28 -15.61
C LYS A 68 -4.81 -9.85 -15.18
N LEU A 69 -5.70 -8.91 -15.56
CA LEU A 69 -5.56 -7.50 -15.21
C LEU A 69 -5.83 -7.26 -13.72
N SER A 70 -6.94 -7.78 -13.17
CA SER A 70 -7.26 -7.60 -11.74
C SER A 70 -6.17 -8.18 -10.83
N ASN A 71 -5.64 -9.36 -11.20
CA ASN A 71 -4.52 -9.98 -10.50
C ASN A 71 -3.24 -9.15 -10.61
N SER A 72 -2.98 -8.53 -11.75
CA SER A 72 -1.80 -7.66 -11.94
C SER A 72 -1.92 -6.37 -11.11
N ILE A 73 -3.09 -5.73 -11.13
CA ILE A 73 -3.41 -4.55 -10.32
C ILE A 73 -3.20 -4.87 -8.84
N GLY A 74 -3.79 -5.96 -8.35
CA GLY A 74 -3.67 -6.38 -6.96
C GLY A 74 -2.22 -6.62 -6.54
N ASN A 75 -1.46 -7.40 -7.32
CA ASN A 75 -0.06 -7.68 -7.01
C ASN A 75 0.82 -6.42 -6.97
N ILE A 76 0.60 -5.47 -7.87
CA ILE A 76 1.35 -4.21 -7.90
C ILE A 76 0.92 -3.31 -6.74
N TYR A 77 -0.39 -3.12 -6.55
CA TYR A 77 -0.94 -2.25 -5.51
C TYR A 77 -0.46 -2.69 -4.12
N PHE A 78 -0.72 -3.94 -3.72
CA PHE A 78 -0.34 -4.46 -2.40
C PHE A 78 1.16 -4.76 -2.24
N SER A 79 1.96 -4.61 -3.30
CA SER A 79 3.41 -4.58 -3.19
C SER A 79 3.95 -3.19 -2.86
N VAL A 80 3.22 -2.14 -3.22
CA VAL A 80 3.62 -0.74 -3.02
C VAL A 80 2.93 -0.17 -1.77
N GLN A 81 1.61 -0.30 -1.69
CA GLN A 81 0.81 0.03 -0.52
C GLN A 81 0.87 -1.13 0.48
N GLN A 82 1.81 -1.03 1.41
CA GLN A 82 2.05 -2.06 2.43
C GLN A 82 1.41 -1.72 3.76
N THR A 83 0.94 -0.48 3.95
CA THR A 83 0.37 0.01 5.21
C THR A 83 -1.00 0.62 4.97
N CYS A 84 -1.88 0.48 5.95
CA CYS A 84 -3.19 1.10 6.02
C CYS A 84 -3.46 1.53 7.46
N TYR A 85 -4.48 2.34 7.72
CA TYR A 85 -4.86 2.74 9.08
C TYR A 85 -6.25 2.24 9.47
N LYS A 86 -6.43 1.93 10.75
CA LYS A 86 -7.76 1.68 11.35
C LYS A 86 -7.74 1.95 12.86
N LEU A 87 -8.91 2.10 13.45
CA LEU A 87 -9.09 2.12 14.89
C LEU A 87 -8.98 0.69 15.43
N GLU A 88 -7.98 0.42 16.25
CA GLU A 88 -7.71 -0.92 16.79
C GLU A 88 -7.05 -0.85 18.17
N TYR A 89 -7.12 -1.95 18.94
CA TYR A 89 -6.41 -2.08 20.20
C TYR A 89 -4.91 -1.86 20.03
N PRO A 90 -4.22 -1.16 20.96
CA PRO A 90 -2.81 -0.82 20.81
C PRO A 90 -1.94 -2.02 20.50
N VAL A 91 -1.19 -1.96 19.40
CA VAL A 91 -0.22 -3.00 19.05
C VAL A 91 0.93 -3.00 20.06
N VAL A 92 1.16 -4.16 20.69
CA VAL A 92 2.26 -4.39 21.65
C VAL A 92 3.34 -5.33 21.12
N GLY A 93 3.11 -5.96 19.96
CA GLY A 93 4.13 -6.79 19.32
C GLY A 93 3.68 -7.45 18.02
N CYS A 94 4.58 -8.24 17.45
CA CYS A 94 4.34 -9.06 16.27
C CYS A 94 4.86 -10.48 16.50
N GLU A 95 4.07 -11.48 16.14
CA GLU A 95 4.42 -12.90 16.28
C GLU A 95 5.12 -13.47 15.04
N ASP A 96 5.12 -12.76 13.92
CA ASP A 96 5.69 -13.27 12.69
C ASP A 96 7.21 -13.51 12.81
N PRO A 97 7.70 -14.75 12.67
CA PRO A 97 9.12 -15.08 12.88
C PRO A 97 10.06 -14.35 11.91
N LYS A 98 9.49 -13.85 10.81
CA LYS A 98 10.17 -13.22 9.68
C LYS A 98 9.99 -11.70 9.62
N SER A 99 9.12 -11.10 10.44
CA SER A 99 8.95 -9.64 10.54
C SER A 99 10.06 -9.03 11.42
N LYS A 100 11.33 -9.33 11.12
CA LYS A 100 12.45 -8.88 11.96
C LYS A 100 12.94 -7.48 11.55
N LYS A 101 12.42 -6.48 12.27
CA LYS A 101 12.87 -5.07 12.46
C LYS A 101 12.61 -4.12 11.26
N GLN A 102 11.85 -3.04 11.44
CA GLN A 102 12.14 -2.01 12.44
C GLN A 102 10.89 -1.31 13.04
N TYR A 103 10.22 -1.92 14.02
CA TYR A 103 9.38 -1.21 15.00
C TYR A 103 10.23 -0.70 16.18
N THR A 104 11.44 -0.19 15.88
CA THR A 104 12.36 0.39 16.87
C THR A 104 12.85 1.74 16.33
N SER A 105 12.59 2.79 17.10
CA SER A 105 13.01 4.18 16.88
C SER A 105 14.32 4.35 16.08
N HIS A 106 14.24 5.15 15.03
CA HIS A 106 15.28 5.86 14.29
C HIS A 106 16.70 5.92 14.96
N ARG A 107 17.71 5.18 14.43
CA ARG A 107 19.11 5.67 14.22
C ARG A 107 20.09 4.58 13.74
N ARG A 108 20.92 5.00 12.78
CA ARG A 108 22.33 4.61 12.51
C ARG A 108 22.63 3.23 11.90
N SER A 109 22.95 3.23 10.59
CA SER A 109 24.34 3.21 10.08
C SER A 109 24.44 2.55 8.70
N ARG A 110 24.41 3.36 7.63
CA ARG A 110 24.80 2.99 6.26
C ARG A 110 25.94 3.91 5.79
N ARG A 111 27.14 3.81 6.39
CA ARG A 111 28.29 4.61 5.93
C ARG A 111 29.39 3.83 5.19
N HIS A 112 29.44 2.51 5.27
CA HIS A 112 30.60 1.77 4.73
C HIS A 112 30.42 1.21 3.31
N LEU A 113 29.20 0.89 2.90
CA LEU A 113 28.94 0.29 1.57
C LEU A 113 28.80 1.33 0.43
N HIS A 114 28.58 2.60 0.76
CA HIS A 114 28.33 3.66 -0.23
C HIS A 114 29.63 4.25 -0.84
N GLU A 115 30.78 4.12 -0.18
CA GLU A 115 32.04 4.67 -0.68
C GLU A 115 32.73 3.78 -1.73
N LEU A 116 32.60 2.45 -1.60
CA LEU A 116 33.23 1.50 -2.52
C LEU A 116 32.50 1.45 -3.88
N PHE A 117 31.18 1.62 -3.89
CA PHE A 117 30.36 1.55 -5.11
C PHE A 117 30.59 2.77 -6.03
N ASN A 118 30.77 3.97 -5.46
CA ASN A 118 31.01 5.21 -6.21
C ASN A 118 32.41 5.31 -6.84
N ARG A 119 33.33 4.40 -6.48
CA ARG A 119 34.68 4.33 -7.04
C ARG A 119 34.74 3.55 -8.36
N VAL A 120 33.79 2.63 -8.56
CA VAL A 120 33.66 1.79 -9.76
C VAL A 120 32.85 2.51 -10.86
N LEU A 121 31.79 3.23 -10.48
CA LEU A 121 30.87 3.87 -11.44
C LEU A 121 31.45 5.09 -12.18
N ARG A 122 32.51 5.74 -11.67
CA ARG A 122 33.13 6.88 -12.36
C ARG A 122 33.90 6.53 -13.63
N LYS A 123 34.21 5.26 -13.87
CA LYS A 123 35.03 4.82 -15.03
C LYS A 123 34.23 4.34 -16.24
N ILE A 124 32.90 4.23 -16.15
CA ILE A 124 32.06 3.70 -17.23
C ILE A 124 31.05 4.77 -17.73
N SER A 125 31.28 6.05 -17.39
CA SER A 125 30.47 7.15 -17.93
C SER A 125 30.96 7.58 -19.32
N TYR A 126 30.65 6.80 -20.35
CA TYR A 126 30.58 7.29 -21.72
C TYR A 126 29.51 6.50 -22.50
N LYS A 127 28.43 7.22 -22.86
CA LYS A 127 27.32 6.82 -23.73
C LYS A 127 26.40 5.70 -23.21
N ILE A 128 25.36 6.09 -22.49
CA ILE A 128 23.96 6.05 -22.96
C ILE A 128 23.17 6.93 -21.98
N GLU A 129 22.91 8.15 -22.41
CA GLU A 129 22.04 9.10 -21.74
C GLU A 129 20.72 9.12 -22.51
N LEU A 130 19.91 8.07 -22.31
CA LEU A 130 18.48 8.00 -22.57
C LEU A 130 18.02 6.60 -22.10
N HIS A 131 17.54 6.49 -20.85
CA HIS A 131 16.67 5.43 -20.28
C HIS A 131 16.76 5.29 -18.74
N SER A 132 17.35 6.24 -18.00
CA SER A 132 17.45 6.12 -16.52
C SER A 132 16.18 6.45 -15.74
N GLN A 133 15.06 6.85 -16.39
CA GLN A 133 13.78 7.02 -15.70
C GLN A 133 12.98 5.73 -15.53
N LEU A 134 13.46 4.58 -16.01
CA LEU A 134 12.75 3.29 -15.92
C LEU A 134 13.36 2.26 -14.96
N PHE A 135 14.55 2.50 -14.38
CA PHE A 135 15.22 1.52 -13.50
C PHE A 135 15.79 2.13 -12.21
N ALA A 136 15.12 3.13 -11.64
CA ALA A 136 15.35 3.57 -10.27
C ALA A 136 14.48 2.79 -9.25
N SER A 137 14.14 1.52 -9.55
CA SER A 137 13.72 0.58 -8.51
C SER A 137 14.96 0.18 -7.70
N HIS A 138 15.46 1.12 -6.89
CA HIS A 138 16.20 0.76 -5.70
C HIS A 138 15.34 -0.27 -4.98
N SER A 139 15.83 -1.50 -4.91
CA SER A 139 15.28 -2.56 -4.05
C SER A 139 15.33 -2.05 -2.61
N LYS A 140 14.30 -1.28 -2.22
CA LYS A 140 13.95 -1.09 -0.83
C LYS A 140 13.78 -2.52 -0.29
N PRO A 141 14.47 -2.89 0.80
CA PRO A 141 14.29 -4.21 1.38
C PRO A 141 12.79 -4.39 1.61
N ILE A 142 12.21 -5.46 1.08
CA ILE A 142 10.81 -5.82 1.32
C ILE A 142 10.74 -6.12 2.81
N ASN A 143 10.36 -5.13 3.62
CA ASN A 143 9.97 -5.37 4.99
C ASN A 143 8.81 -6.36 4.90
N ARG A 144 8.97 -7.53 5.52
CA ARG A 144 7.89 -8.51 5.56
C ARG A 144 6.80 -7.92 6.47
N PRO A 145 5.54 -7.84 6.00
CA PRO A 145 4.46 -7.31 6.80
C PRO A 145 4.29 -8.14 8.07
N CYS A 146 3.95 -7.48 9.17
CA CYS A 146 3.42 -8.15 10.34
C CYS A 146 1.92 -8.40 10.12
N LEU A 147 1.50 -9.65 10.12
CA LEU A 147 0.10 -10.04 9.94
C LEU A 147 -0.47 -10.68 11.21
N HIS A 148 0.40 -11.17 12.10
CA HIS A 148 0.06 -11.70 13.42
C HIS A 148 0.46 -10.72 14.53
N TYR A 149 -0.35 -9.67 14.72
CA TYR A 149 -0.13 -8.69 15.78
C TYR A 149 -0.54 -9.20 17.17
N LYS A 150 0.23 -8.80 18.18
CA LYS A 150 -0.22 -8.82 19.58
C LYS A 150 -0.79 -7.46 19.91
N VAL A 151 -2.00 -7.43 20.47
CA VAL A 151 -2.67 -6.19 20.89
C VAL A 151 -3.01 -6.22 22.37
N ASP A 152 -3.01 -5.05 23.00
CA ASP A 152 -3.47 -4.87 24.37
C ASP A 152 -4.97 -4.54 24.38
N THR A 153 -5.78 -5.55 24.70
CA THR A 153 -7.24 -5.41 24.77
C THR A 153 -7.73 -4.75 26.05
N THR A 154 -6.84 -4.46 27.00
CA THR A 154 -7.18 -3.75 28.26
C THR A 154 -7.18 -2.24 28.08
N ALA A 155 -6.54 -1.74 27.03
CA ALA A 155 -6.50 -0.33 26.67
C ALA A 155 -7.60 0.02 25.64
N PRO A 156 -8.07 1.28 25.57
CA PRO A 156 -8.99 1.70 24.52
C PRO A 156 -8.33 1.62 23.13
N LYS A 157 -9.14 1.34 22.11
CA LYS A 157 -8.69 1.36 20.71
C LYS A 157 -8.15 2.75 20.33
N LYS A 158 -7.15 2.79 19.45
CA LYS A 158 -6.57 4.02 18.89
C LYS A 158 -6.33 3.86 17.38
N TRP A 159 -6.35 4.96 16.66
CA TRP A 159 -5.97 4.98 15.26
C TRP A 159 -4.48 4.66 15.13
N GLN A 160 -4.16 3.65 14.33
CA GLN A 160 -2.79 3.23 14.11
C GLN A 160 -2.65 2.57 12.74
N PHE A 161 -1.41 2.52 12.27
CA PHE A 161 -1.06 1.86 11.02
C PHE A 161 -0.82 0.37 11.23
N LEU A 162 -1.30 -0.43 10.28
CA LEU A 162 -1.15 -1.87 10.21
C LEU A 162 -0.64 -2.26 8.82
N ASP A 163 0.07 -3.39 8.74
CA ASP A 163 0.62 -3.89 7.50
C ASP A 163 -0.41 -4.72 6.73
N MET A 164 -0.66 -4.39 5.46
CA MET A 164 -1.59 -5.13 4.62
C MET A 164 -1.02 -6.49 4.19
N PRO A 165 -1.83 -7.57 4.17
CA PRO A 165 -1.40 -8.85 3.64
C PRO A 165 -1.17 -8.76 2.12
N PRO A 166 -0.13 -9.42 1.58
CA PRO A 166 0.12 -9.46 0.13
C PRO A 166 -1.11 -9.91 -0.66
N PHE A 167 -1.25 -9.49 -1.92
CA PHE A 167 -2.44 -9.78 -2.72
C PHE A 167 -2.79 -11.27 -2.76
N ASN A 168 -1.82 -12.14 -3.04
CA ASN A 168 -2.03 -13.60 -3.11
C ASN A 168 -2.11 -14.29 -1.73
N ASP A 169 -2.15 -13.54 -0.63
CA ASP A 169 -2.43 -14.10 0.69
C ASP A 169 -3.94 -14.09 0.94
N ASP A 170 -4.53 -15.28 1.01
CA ASP A 170 -5.95 -15.53 1.25
C ASP A 170 -6.29 -15.79 2.73
N LYS A 171 -5.29 -15.76 3.62
CA LYS A 171 -5.53 -16.00 5.04
C LYS A 171 -6.31 -14.85 5.67
N GLN A 172 -7.14 -15.21 6.64
CA GLN A 172 -7.80 -14.25 7.51
C GLN A 172 -6.93 -13.98 8.72
N TYR A 173 -6.78 -12.70 9.05
CA TYR A 173 -6.03 -12.25 10.21
C TYR A 173 -6.96 -11.46 11.12
N GLN A 174 -6.78 -11.62 12.43
CA GLN A 174 -7.65 -11.03 13.44
C GLN A 174 -7.79 -9.51 13.29
N VAL A 175 -6.68 -8.81 13.02
CA VAL A 175 -6.69 -7.35 12.84
C VAL A 175 -7.36 -6.89 11.53
N PHE A 176 -7.78 -7.79 10.65
CA PHE A 176 -8.55 -7.47 9.43
C PHE A 176 -9.99 -7.96 9.49
N GLN A 177 -10.49 -8.17 10.72
CA GLN A 177 -11.92 -8.26 11.00
C GLN A 177 -12.45 -6.83 11.25
N PHE A 178 -13.57 -6.52 10.59
CA PHE A 178 -14.22 -5.22 10.66
C PHE A 178 -15.59 -5.42 11.28
N ASP A 179 -15.86 -4.73 12.38
CA ASP A 179 -17.19 -4.67 12.99
C ASP A 179 -18.04 -3.67 12.18
N ASP A 180 -19.33 -3.96 11.98
CA ASP A 180 -20.24 -3.12 11.15
C ASP A 180 -20.46 -1.70 11.73
N ASP A 181 -20.04 -1.44 12.97
CA ASP A 181 -20.30 -0.20 13.74
C ASP A 181 -19.12 0.79 13.82
N GLN A 182 -18.13 0.73 12.92
CA GLN A 182 -17.02 1.69 12.94
C GLN A 182 -17.45 3.09 12.45
N PRO A 183 -17.35 4.15 13.28
CA PRO A 183 -17.78 5.49 12.89
C PRO A 183 -16.89 6.07 11.79
N SER A 184 -17.53 6.54 10.71
CA SER A 184 -16.92 7.21 9.56
C SER A 184 -16.57 8.67 9.87
N ASN A 185 -15.67 8.92 10.83
CA ASN A 185 -15.35 10.28 11.23
C ASN A 185 -13.89 10.38 11.71
N ALA A 186 -13.00 10.71 10.79
CA ALA A 186 -11.68 11.25 11.08
C ALA A 186 -11.79 12.64 11.76
N SER A 187 -12.07 12.66 13.06
CA SER A 187 -11.69 13.76 13.96
C SER A 187 -10.61 13.32 14.94
N ALA A 188 -9.76 12.38 14.52
CA ALA A 188 -8.56 12.02 15.28
C ALA A 188 -7.46 13.04 15.01
N THR A 189 -7.37 14.04 15.87
CA THR A 189 -6.15 14.83 16.03
C THR A 189 -5.03 13.86 16.41
N LEU A 190 -4.11 13.60 15.48
CA LEU A 190 -2.87 12.87 15.75
C LEU A 190 -2.08 13.69 16.78
N HIS A 191 -2.00 13.19 18.01
CA HIS A 191 -1.18 13.75 19.10
C HIS A 191 0.21 13.09 19.11
#